data_AF-A0AAV5VS83-F1
#
_entry.id   AF-A0AAV5VS83-F1
#
_cell.length_a   1.000
_cell.length_b   1.000
_cell.length_c   1.000
_cell.angle_alpha   90.00
_cell.angle_beta   90.00
_cell.angle_gamma   90.00
#
_symmetry.space_group_name_H-M   'P 1'
#
loop_
_entity.id
_entity.type
_entity.pdbx_description
1 polymer ?
#
loop_
_entity_poly.entity_id
_entity_poly.type
_entity_poly.pdbx_seq_one_letter_code
_entity_poly.pdbx_strand_id
1 'polypeptide(L)'
;CIQDYKISQLQLVPPILVFLAKHPLCNEFNLSSLRRILCGAAPAGKDICDALVKRYPHIQSIEQGYGMTEVTTGSHLPDIGSRAKFGSCGKLVHGLQMKIVDVASGEILGTGKAGEICIKGPTVMKGYLG
;
A
#
# COMPACT_ATOMS: atom_id res chain seq x y z
N CYS A 1 8.02 1.47 21.82
CA CYS A 1 6.91 0.58 21.44
C CYS A 1 7.34 -0.56 20.52
N ILE A 2 7.92 -0.34 19.33
CA ILE A 2 8.30 -1.44 18.41
C ILE A 2 9.26 -2.42 19.10
N GLN A 3 10.32 -1.91 19.72
CA GLN A 3 11.29 -2.70 20.48
C GLN A 3 10.65 -3.44 21.66
N ASP A 4 9.85 -2.74 22.46
CA ASP A 4 9.31 -3.26 23.72
C ASP A 4 8.25 -4.36 23.49
N TYR A 5 7.40 -4.18 22.47
CA TYR A 5 6.33 -5.12 22.13
C TYR A 5 6.69 -6.09 21.01
N LYS A 6 7.91 -6.00 20.47
CA LYS A 6 8.39 -6.83 19.35
C LYS A 6 7.41 -6.84 18.17
N ILE A 7 6.95 -5.66 17.78
CA ILE A 7 5.97 -5.51 16.69
C ILE A 7 6.54 -6.09 15.39
N SER A 8 5.76 -6.96 14.73
CA SER A 8 6.16 -7.65 13.50
C SER A 8 5.60 -7.01 12.22
N GLN A 9 4.55 -6.19 12.35
CA GLN A 9 3.89 -5.52 11.22
C GLN A 9 3.56 -4.07 11.54
N LEU A 10 3.78 -3.20 10.56
CA LEU A 10 3.38 -1.78 10.64
C LEU A 10 2.49 -1.42 9.45
N GLN A 11 1.52 -0.52 9.71
CA GLN A 11 0.75 0.18 8.67
C GLN A 11 1.18 1.65 8.70
N LEU A 12 1.76 2.14 7.61
CA LEU A 12 2.42 3.43 7.55
C LEU A 12 1.96 4.25 6.34
N VAL A 13 2.26 5.54 6.38
CA VAL A 13 2.17 6.47 5.26
C VAL A 13 3.57 6.80 4.73
N PRO A 14 3.73 7.26 3.47
CA PRO A 14 5.05 7.45 2.87
C PRO A 14 6.04 8.33 3.67
N PRO A 15 5.63 9.44 4.34
CA PRO A 15 6.56 10.22 5.16
C PRO A 15 7.23 9.43 6.28
N ILE A 16 6.52 8.47 6.89
CA ILE A 16 7.08 7.64 7.96
C ILE A 16 8.04 6.59 7.41
N LEU A 17 7.80 6.07 6.19
CA LEU A 17 8.79 5.24 5.50
C LEU A 17 10.09 6.01 5.25
N VAL A 18 10.00 7.28 4.81
CA VAL A 18 11.17 8.13 4.61
C VAL A 18 11.92 8.33 5.93
N PHE A 19 11.19 8.60 7.02
CA PHE A 19 11.78 8.74 8.35
C PHE A 19 12.54 7.46 8.77
N LEU A 20 11.91 6.29 8.67
CA LEU A 20 12.54 5.01 8.99
C LEU A 20 13.76 4.72 8.10
N ALA A 21 13.70 5.07 6.81
CA ALA A 21 14.79 4.85 5.89
C ALA A 21 16.00 5.75 6.20
N LYS A 22 15.78 7.03 6.53
CA LYS A 22 16.85 8.06 6.51
C LYS A 22 17.23 8.63 7.88
N HIS A 23 16.34 8.66 8.86
CA HIS A 23 16.58 9.38 10.10
C HIS A 23 17.55 8.60 11.02
N PRO A 24 18.59 9.23 11.60
CA PRO A 24 19.61 8.54 12.40
C PRO A 24 19.07 7.93 13.69
N LEU A 25 18.08 8.58 14.33
CA LEU A 25 17.43 8.09 15.57
C LEU A 25 16.94 6.64 15.47
N CYS A 26 16.54 6.17 14.28
CA CYS A 26 16.09 4.78 14.10
C CYS A 26 17.22 3.74 14.28
N ASN A 27 18.48 4.16 14.40
CA ASN A 27 19.61 3.28 14.76
C ASN A 27 19.73 3.04 16.27
N GLU A 28 19.10 3.87 17.09
CA GLU A 28 19.16 3.76 18.55
C GLU A 28 18.15 2.73 19.11
N PHE A 29 17.28 2.20 18.25
CA PHE A 29 16.22 1.25 18.64
C PHE A 29 16.37 -0.09 17.93
N ASN A 30 16.07 -1.17 18.66
CA ASN A 30 16.01 -2.51 18.10
C ASN A 30 14.70 -2.74 17.33
N LEU A 31 14.78 -2.69 16.00
CA LEU A 31 13.66 -2.96 15.09
C LEU A 31 13.72 -4.36 14.47
N SER A 32 14.52 -5.28 15.03
CA SER A 32 14.73 -6.63 14.50
C SER A 32 13.48 -7.53 14.51
N SER A 33 12.42 -7.15 15.21
CA SER A 33 11.13 -7.86 15.21
C SER A 33 10.31 -7.60 13.95
N LEU A 34 10.54 -6.49 13.27
CA LEU A 34 9.75 -6.07 12.11
C LEU A 34 9.91 -7.04 10.96
N ARG A 35 8.81 -7.43 10.31
CA ARG A 35 8.82 -8.37 9.18
C ARG A 35 8.14 -7.79 7.96
N ARG A 36 7.02 -7.07 8.15
CA ARG A 36 6.21 -6.56 7.04
C ARG A 36 5.79 -5.13 7.29
N ILE A 37 5.73 -4.34 6.23
CA ILE A 37 5.18 -3.00 6.26
C ILE A 37 4.12 -2.87 5.17
N LEU A 38 2.93 -2.43 5.54
CA LEU A 38 1.91 -1.99 4.58
C LEU A 38 1.95 -0.46 4.49
N CYS A 39 2.10 0.06 3.28
CA CYS A 39 2.01 1.49 2.99
C CYS A 39 0.71 1.79 2.25
N GLY A 40 -0.01 2.84 2.67
CA GLY A 40 -1.23 3.29 2.02
C GLY A 40 -1.30 4.80 1.87
N ALA A 41 -2.46 5.29 1.42
CA ALA A 41 -2.80 6.69 1.18
C ALA A 41 -2.03 7.38 0.04
N ALA A 42 -0.77 7.05 -0.19
CA ALA A 42 0.03 7.57 -1.30
C ALA A 42 1.11 6.56 -1.71
N PRO A 43 1.57 6.60 -2.97
CA PRO A 43 2.57 5.67 -3.47
C PRO A 43 3.92 5.87 -2.77
N ALA A 44 4.54 4.76 -2.36
CA ALA A 44 5.91 4.74 -1.87
C ALA A 44 6.88 4.56 -3.06
N GLY A 45 7.79 5.53 -3.22
CA GLY A 45 8.81 5.50 -4.27
C GLY A 45 9.82 4.36 -4.09
N LYS A 46 10.33 3.84 -5.20
CA LYS A 46 11.26 2.71 -5.23
C LYS A 46 12.50 2.94 -4.38
N ASP A 47 13.08 4.13 -4.50
CA ASP A 47 14.30 4.50 -3.80
C ASP A 47 14.13 4.45 -2.27
N ILE A 48 12.95 4.79 -1.77
CA ILE A 48 12.65 4.75 -0.33
C ILE A 48 12.52 3.31 0.14
N CYS A 49 11.81 2.47 -0.61
CA CYS A 49 11.69 1.05 -0.30
C CYS A 49 13.04 0.34 -0.33
N ASP A 50 13.85 0.59 -1.35
CA ASP A 50 15.20 0.01 -1.50
C ASP A 50 16.13 0.47 -0.35
N ALA A 51 16.09 1.75 0.02
CA ALA A 51 16.86 2.27 1.16
C ALA A 51 16.44 1.61 2.48
N LEU A 52 15.14 1.37 2.67
CA LEU A 52 14.60 0.75 3.87
C LEU A 52 14.98 -0.73 3.97
N VAL A 53 14.90 -1.49 2.87
CA VAL A 53 15.37 -2.89 2.80
C VAL A 53 16.87 -2.99 3.01
N LYS A 54 17.65 -2.06 2.44
CA LYS A 54 19.11 -1.99 2.66
C LYS A 54 19.44 -1.74 4.13
N ARG A 55 18.69 -0.88 4.81
CA ARG A 55 18.89 -0.56 6.23
C ARG A 55 18.42 -1.68 7.15
N TYR A 56 17.33 -2.35 6.79
CA TYR A 56 16.68 -3.40 7.60
C TYR A 56 16.46 -4.67 6.76
N PRO A 57 17.51 -5.47 6.53
CA PRO A 57 17.48 -6.62 5.62
C PRO A 57 16.58 -7.77 6.09
N HIS A 58 16.17 -7.77 7.37
CA HIS A 58 15.23 -8.74 7.93
C HIS A 58 13.75 -8.44 7.59
N ILE A 59 13.46 -7.28 7.00
CA ILE A 59 12.12 -6.96 6.49
C ILE A 59 11.89 -7.77 5.22
N GLN A 60 10.82 -8.57 5.24
CA GLN A 60 10.48 -9.53 4.20
C GLN A 60 9.66 -8.91 3.07
N SER A 61 8.81 -7.93 3.40
CA SER A 61 7.97 -7.24 2.41
C SER A 61 7.66 -5.80 2.82
N ILE A 62 7.66 -4.93 1.81
CA ILE A 62 7.07 -3.59 1.86
C ILE A 62 5.96 -3.60 0.82
N GLU A 63 4.73 -3.65 1.28
CA GLU A 63 3.54 -3.84 0.47
C GLU A 63 2.78 -2.52 0.36
N GLN A 64 2.07 -2.31 -0.74
CA GLN A 64 1.28 -1.10 -0.96
C GLN A 64 -0.19 -1.47 -1.15
N GLY A 65 -1.08 -0.65 -0.62
CA GLY A 65 -2.52 -0.74 -0.85
C GLY A 65 -3.04 0.50 -1.57
N TYR A 66 -4.09 0.33 -2.39
CA TYR A 66 -4.81 1.42 -3.02
C TYR A 66 -6.22 1.54 -2.46
N GLY A 67 -6.64 2.78 -2.24
CA GLY A 67 -7.91 3.12 -1.62
C GLY A 67 -8.16 4.61 -1.73
N MET A 68 -9.40 5.00 -1.48
CA MET A 68 -9.84 6.39 -1.46
C MET A 68 -10.89 6.52 -0.36
N THR A 69 -11.09 7.73 0.16
CA THR A 69 -12.12 7.99 1.18
C THR A 69 -13.50 7.56 0.70
N GLU A 70 -13.77 7.76 -0.60
CA GLU A 70 -15.01 7.44 -1.29
C GLU A 70 -15.25 5.92 -1.44
N VAL A 71 -14.25 5.08 -1.11
CA VAL A 71 -14.35 3.61 -1.07
C VAL A 71 -14.18 3.08 0.36
N THR A 72 -14.41 3.95 1.36
CA THR A 72 -14.31 3.71 2.82
C THR A 72 -12.90 3.41 3.33
N THR A 73 -12.15 2.50 2.70
CA THR A 73 -10.76 2.16 3.05
C THR A 73 -9.96 1.78 1.79
N GLY A 74 -9.50 0.52 1.67
CA GLY A 74 -8.75 0.00 0.54
C GLY A 74 -9.64 -0.74 -0.45
N SER A 75 -9.50 -0.44 -1.73
CA SER A 75 -10.07 -1.24 -2.81
C SER A 75 -9.11 -2.34 -3.29
N HIS A 76 -7.80 -2.10 -3.17
CA HIS A 76 -6.77 -3.08 -3.51
C HIS A 76 -5.82 -3.25 -2.33
N LEU A 77 -5.55 -4.52 -1.99
CA LEU A 77 -4.65 -4.90 -0.91
C LEU A 77 -3.73 -6.06 -1.35
N PRO A 78 -2.50 -6.12 -0.83
CA PRO A 78 -1.62 -7.26 -1.04
C PRO A 78 -2.22 -8.52 -0.38
N ASP A 79 -1.96 -9.70 -0.96
CA ASP A 79 -2.28 -10.95 -0.28
C ASP A 79 -1.37 -11.10 0.95
N ILE A 80 -1.96 -11.50 2.09
CA ILE A 80 -1.22 -11.70 3.35
C ILE A 80 -0.11 -12.73 3.13
N GLY A 81 1.14 -12.32 3.32
CA GLY A 81 2.29 -13.22 3.19
C GLY A 81 2.77 -13.44 1.76
N SER A 82 2.17 -12.76 0.77
CA SER A 82 2.73 -12.71 -0.57
C SER A 82 3.95 -11.79 -0.61
N ARG A 83 4.95 -12.17 -1.41
CA ARG A 83 5.99 -11.22 -1.83
C ARG A 83 5.39 -10.35 -2.93
N ALA A 84 4.59 -9.35 -2.54
CA ALA A 84 4.00 -8.42 -3.50
C ALA A 84 5.09 -7.80 -4.37
N LYS A 85 4.90 -7.81 -5.69
CA LYS A 85 5.82 -7.18 -6.64
C LYS A 85 5.91 -5.69 -6.30
N PHE A 86 7.13 -5.15 -6.20
CA PHE A 86 7.34 -3.72 -6.04
C PHE A 86 6.54 -2.95 -7.12
N GLY A 87 5.85 -1.90 -6.70
CA GLY A 87 4.99 -1.09 -7.57
C GLY A 87 3.57 -1.62 -7.77
N SER A 88 3.22 -2.80 -7.24
CA SER A 88 1.84 -3.27 -7.17
C SER A 88 1.12 -2.70 -5.95
N CYS A 89 -0.14 -2.29 -6.11
CA CYS A 89 -1.05 -1.95 -5.01
C CYS A 89 -1.90 -3.14 -4.51
N GLY A 90 -1.56 -4.36 -4.97
CA GLY A 90 -2.24 -5.58 -4.58
C GLY A 90 -3.37 -5.99 -5.53
N LYS A 91 -4.32 -6.77 -4.99
CA LYS A 91 -5.48 -7.29 -5.71
C LYS A 91 -6.75 -6.65 -5.19
N LEU A 92 -7.78 -6.64 -6.03
CA LEU A 92 -9.11 -6.18 -5.67
C LEU A 92 -9.61 -6.94 -4.43
N VAL A 93 -10.08 -6.22 -3.42
CA VAL A 93 -10.63 -6.84 -2.20
C VAL A 93 -11.96 -7.54 -2.48
N HIS A 94 -12.26 -8.56 -1.67
CA HIS A 94 -13.47 -9.36 -1.83
C HIS A 94 -14.74 -8.51 -1.78
N GLY A 95 -15.73 -8.88 -2.60
CA GLY A 95 -17.02 -8.18 -2.66
C GLY A 95 -17.02 -6.90 -3.50
N LEU A 96 -15.88 -6.50 -4.07
CA LEU A 96 -15.81 -5.42 -5.05
C LEU A 96 -15.74 -5.96 -6.48
N GLN A 97 -16.19 -5.13 -7.41
CA GLN A 97 -15.99 -5.26 -8.84
C GLN A 97 -15.19 -4.05 -9.32
N MET A 98 -14.32 -4.27 -10.31
CA MET A 98 -13.57 -3.19 -10.94
C MET A 98 -13.55 -3.32 -12.45
N LYS A 99 -13.33 -2.20 -13.13
CA LYS A 99 -12.94 -2.14 -14.53
C LYS A 99 -11.89 -1.05 -14.72
N ILE A 100 -11.10 -1.19 -15.79
CA ILE A 100 -10.27 -0.11 -16.31
C ILE A 100 -11.00 0.47 -17.53
N VAL A 101 -11.12 1.79 -17.61
CA VAL A 101 -11.76 2.45 -18.75
C VAL A 101 -10.83 3.46 -19.41
N ASP A 102 -10.96 3.61 -20.73
CA ASP A 102 -10.38 4.74 -21.42
C ASP A 102 -11.13 6.02 -21.04
N VAL A 103 -10.39 7.08 -20.70
CA VAL A 103 -10.97 8.33 -20.19
C VAL A 103 -11.70 9.12 -21.28
N ALA A 104 -11.29 8.98 -22.55
CA ALA A 104 -11.87 9.73 -23.65
C ALA A 104 -13.08 9.02 -24.27
N SER A 105 -13.00 7.70 -24.45
CA SER A 105 -14.07 6.91 -25.11
C SER A 105 -15.03 6.24 -24.13
N GLY A 106 -14.63 6.02 -22.86
CA GLY A 106 -15.40 5.26 -21.88
C GLY A 106 -15.38 3.74 -22.11
N GLU A 107 -14.62 3.25 -23.08
CA GLU A 107 -14.52 1.82 -23.38
C GLU A 107 -13.81 1.05 -22.26
N ILE A 108 -14.26 -0.19 -22.03
CA ILE A 108 -13.62 -1.09 -21.07
C ILE A 108 -12.32 -1.62 -21.66
N LEU A 109 -11.22 -1.38 -20.97
CA LEU A 109 -9.89 -1.79 -21.38
C LEU A 109 -9.53 -3.18 -20.83
N GLY A 110 -8.80 -3.95 -21.63
CA GLY A 110 -8.28 -5.27 -21.25
C GLY A 110 -7.00 -5.20 -20.41
N THR A 111 -6.54 -6.36 -19.95
CA THR A 111 -5.33 -6.52 -19.14
C THR A 111 -4.10 -5.85 -19.77
N GLY A 112 -3.33 -5.12 -18.95
CA GLY A 112 -2.08 -4.47 -19.36
C GLY A 112 -2.26 -3.11 -20.05
N LYS A 113 -3.50 -2.63 -20.21
CA LYS A 113 -3.79 -1.28 -20.68
C LYS A 113 -3.99 -0.32 -19.51
N ALA A 114 -3.44 0.88 -19.63
CA ALA A 114 -3.61 1.94 -18.64
C ALA A 114 -4.90 2.72 -18.91
N GLY A 115 -5.60 3.11 -17.86
CA GLY A 115 -6.85 3.86 -17.91
C GLY A 115 -7.34 4.19 -16.51
N GLU A 116 -8.55 4.74 -16.42
CA GLU A 116 -9.18 5.07 -15.15
C GLU A 116 -9.71 3.81 -14.45
N ILE A 117 -9.48 3.73 -13.13
CA ILE A 117 -9.98 2.65 -12.28
C ILE A 117 -11.39 3.00 -11.81
N CYS A 118 -12.40 2.25 -12.26
CA CYS A 118 -13.76 2.36 -11.74
C CYS A 118 -14.08 1.18 -10.81
N ILE A 119 -14.64 1.46 -9.63
CA ILE A 119 -14.95 0.46 -8.61
C ILE A 119 -16.45 0.47 -8.30
N LYS A 120 -17.02 -0.71 -8.08
CA LYS A 120 -18.40 -0.91 -7.62
C LYS A 120 -18.42 -1.92 -6.48
N GLY A 121 -19.16 -1.63 -5.42
CA GLY A 121 -19.38 -2.58 -4.33
C GLY A 121 -19.88 -1.91 -3.05
N PRO A 122 -20.05 -2.69 -1.97
CA PRO A 122 -20.69 -2.22 -0.73
C PRO A 122 -19.85 -1.20 0.06
N THR A 123 -18.56 -1.05 -0.24
CA THR A 123 -17.68 -0.08 0.43
C THR A 123 -17.67 1.28 -0.25
N VAL A 124 -18.29 1.43 -1.41
CA VAL A 124 -18.42 2.73 -2.09
C VAL A 124 -19.36 3.61 -1.27
N MET A 125 -18.96 4.87 -1.05
CA MET A 125 -19.72 5.84 -0.27
C MET A 125 -21.14 6.02 -0.83
N LYS A 126 -22.05 6.49 0.03
CA LYS A 126 -23.41 6.85 -0.38
C LYS A 126 -23.45 8.08 -1.29
N GLY A 127 -22.45 8.94 -1.19
CA GLY A 127 -22.36 10.23 -1.89
C GLY A 127 -21.73 11.29 -0.99
N TYR A 128 -21.42 12.44 -1.56
CA TYR A 128 -21.03 13.61 -0.78
C TYR A 128 -22.24 14.22 -0.08
N LEU A 129 -22.03 14.75 1.12
CA LEU A 129 -23.07 15.49 1.84
C LEU A 129 -23.32 16.84 1.13
N GLY A 130 -24.58 17.14 0.83
CA GLY A 130 -25.06 18.37 0.22
C GLY A 130 -26.41 18.78 0.78
#